data_AF-A0A6G0Y392-F1
#
_entry.id   AF-A0A6G0Y392-F1
#
_cell.length_a   1.000
_cell.length_b   1.000
_cell.length_c   1.000
_cell.angle_alpha   90.00
_cell.angle_beta   90.00
_cell.angle_gamma   90.00
#
_symmetry.space_group_name_H-M   'P 1'
#
loop_
_entity.id
_entity.type
_entity.pdbx_description
1 polymer ?
#
loop_
_entity_poly.entity_id
_entity_poly.type
_entity_poly.pdbx_seq_one_letter_code
_entity_poly.pdbx_strand_id
1 'polypeptide(L)'
;MKSVLAISHSKSIKNWTCSVNGELGFLHEVLRALDTLHPEDKHCNLTFDAMFIRRQVIWNDKANKFVDYCDFGNDIQLEGNQVEVTEVLVFMLISLNGKWKLPIGYFFQNKIQSQVQAEQWECYNNVVITHLSQLLLFFFVT
;
A
#
# COMPACT_ATOMS: atom_id res chain seq x y z
N MET A 1 17.86 38.72 -13.13
CA MET A 1 17.54 37.73 -14.19
C MET A 1 16.69 36.65 -13.54
N LYS A 2 15.37 36.62 -13.75
CA LYS A 2 14.50 35.59 -13.14
C LYS A 2 14.66 34.31 -13.97
N SER A 3 15.27 33.28 -13.41
CA SER A 3 15.23 31.94 -14.01
C SER A 3 13.80 31.42 -13.90
N VAL A 4 13.03 31.51 -14.97
CA VAL A 4 11.73 30.84 -15.05
C VAL A 4 12.03 29.35 -15.21
N LEU A 5 11.80 28.57 -14.15
CA LEU A 5 11.90 27.12 -14.22
C LEU A 5 10.84 26.61 -15.20
N ALA A 6 11.27 25.97 -16.29
CA ALA A 6 10.38 25.36 -17.27
C ALA A 6 9.77 24.07 -16.71
N ILE A 7 8.81 24.20 -15.82
CA ILE A 7 8.04 23.07 -15.26
C ILE A 7 6.81 22.79 -16.12
N SER A 8 6.43 21.52 -16.20
CA SER A 8 5.22 21.10 -16.91
C SER A 8 3.96 21.62 -16.22
N HIS A 9 2.90 21.82 -17.01
CA HIS A 9 1.61 22.26 -16.49
C HIS A 9 1.02 21.22 -15.53
N SER A 10 0.33 21.66 -14.47
CA SER A 10 -0.22 20.79 -13.43
C SER A 10 -1.13 19.68 -13.98
N LYS A 11 -1.89 19.98 -15.03
CA LYS A 11 -2.74 18.99 -15.73
C LYS A 11 -1.92 17.87 -16.39
N SER A 12 -0.76 18.21 -16.95
CA SER A 12 0.15 17.22 -17.53
C SER A 12 0.68 16.30 -16.42
N ILE A 13 1.14 16.86 -15.30
CA ILE A 13 1.60 16.06 -14.15
C ILE A 13 0.50 15.11 -13.66
N LYS A 14 -0.73 15.61 -13.48
CA LYS A 14 -1.87 14.78 -13.06
C LYS A 14 -2.16 13.64 -14.03
N ASN A 15 -2.11 13.91 -15.34
CA ASN A 15 -2.34 12.87 -16.35
C ASN A 15 -1.26 11.79 -16.30
N TRP A 16 -0.01 12.18 -16.13
CA TRP A 16 1.12 11.25 -15.99
C TRP A 16 1.03 10.41 -14.72
N THR A 17 0.63 11.00 -13.59
CA THR A 17 0.48 10.23 -12.34
C THR A 17 -0.75 9.31 -12.37
N CYS A 18 -1.79 9.67 -13.12
CA CYS A 18 -2.99 8.82 -13.27
C CYS A 18 -2.76 7.59 -14.17
N SER A 19 -1.64 7.48 -14.88
CA SER A 19 -1.37 6.31 -15.74
C SER A 19 -0.75 5.13 -14.99
N VAL A 20 -0.37 5.32 -13.72
CA VAL A 20 0.16 4.26 -12.86
C VAL A 20 -0.97 3.73 -11.99
N ASN A 21 -1.01 2.41 -11.76
CA ASN A 21 -2.03 1.85 -10.88
C ASN A 21 -1.72 2.21 -9.43
N GLY A 22 -2.75 2.67 -8.72
CA GLY A 22 -2.71 3.00 -7.30
C GLY A 22 -3.99 2.51 -6.64
N GLU A 23 -4.43 1.32 -7.03
CA GLU A 23 -5.56 0.64 -6.41
C GLU A 23 -5.17 0.05 -5.06
N LEU A 24 -6.19 -0.24 -4.24
CA LEU A 24 -6.04 -0.92 -2.97
C LEU A 24 -5.40 -2.29 -3.18
N GLY A 25 -4.57 -2.70 -2.22
CA GLY A 25 -3.88 -3.97 -2.27
C GLY A 25 -2.39 -3.82 -2.57
N PHE A 26 -1.84 -4.83 -3.27
CA PHE A 26 -0.41 -4.91 -3.56
C PHE A 26 -0.05 -4.09 -4.80
N LEU A 27 1.00 -3.30 -4.68
CA LEU A 27 1.56 -2.50 -5.78
C LEU A 27 2.45 -3.37 -6.65
N HIS A 28 1.90 -3.91 -7.74
CA HIS A 28 2.62 -4.81 -8.64
C HIS A 28 3.84 -4.15 -9.29
N GLU A 29 3.82 -2.85 -9.55
CA GLU A 29 4.97 -2.12 -10.07
C GLU A 29 6.15 -2.15 -9.09
N VAL A 30 5.86 -2.05 -7.80
CA VAL A 30 6.87 -2.11 -6.74
C VAL A 30 7.40 -3.53 -6.61
N LEU A 31 6.52 -4.54 -6.60
CA LEU A 31 6.94 -5.95 -6.55
C LEU A 31 7.85 -6.32 -7.73
N ARG A 32 7.52 -5.85 -8.94
CA ARG A 32 8.38 -6.05 -10.13
C ARG A 32 9.74 -5.35 -10.00
N ALA A 33 9.79 -4.19 -9.32
CA ALA A 33 11.06 -3.52 -9.04
C ALA A 33 11.91 -4.27 -8.02
N LEU A 34 11.31 -5.06 -7.12
CA LEU A 34 12.08 -5.91 -6.19
C LEU A 34 12.80 -7.05 -6.93
N ASP A 35 12.21 -7.56 -8.00
CA ASP A 35 12.82 -8.64 -8.80
C ASP A 35 14.11 -8.20 -9.49
N THR A 36 14.24 -6.91 -9.82
CA THR A 36 15.43 -6.33 -10.48
C THR A 36 16.55 -5.97 -9.50
N LEU A 37 16.33 -6.11 -8.19
CA LEU A 37 17.35 -5.82 -7.18
C LEU A 37 18.49 -6.84 -7.20
N HIS A 38 19.70 -6.35 -6.92
CA HIS A 38 20.86 -7.21 -6.75
C HIS A 38 20.66 -8.14 -5.54
N PRO A 39 21.13 -9.40 -5.57
CA PRO A 39 20.91 -10.36 -4.48
C PRO A 39 21.33 -9.86 -3.09
N GLU A 40 22.39 -9.07 -3.00
CA GLU A 40 22.89 -8.48 -1.74
C GLU A 40 21.92 -7.45 -1.14
N ASP A 41 21.07 -6.84 -1.97
CA ASP A 41 20.11 -5.81 -1.58
C ASP A 41 18.70 -6.37 -1.35
N LYS A 42 18.52 -7.70 -1.43
CA LYS A 42 17.25 -8.39 -1.17
C LYS A 42 16.98 -8.66 0.32
N HIS A 43 17.95 -8.39 1.19
CA HIS A 43 17.76 -8.47 2.63
C HIS A 43 17.00 -7.25 3.15
N CYS A 44 15.79 -7.46 3.65
CA CYS A 44 14.94 -6.38 4.14
C CYS A 44 14.13 -6.77 5.37
N ASN A 45 13.59 -5.75 6.00
CA ASN A 45 12.60 -5.83 7.06
C ASN A 45 11.24 -5.42 6.49
N LEU A 46 10.20 -6.16 6.85
CA LEU A 46 8.81 -5.79 6.59
C LEU A 46 8.26 -5.05 7.80
N THR A 47 7.87 -3.79 7.58
CA THR A 47 7.24 -2.94 8.59
C THR A 47 5.85 -2.56 8.10
N PHE A 48 4.89 -2.51 9.01
CA PHE A 48 3.55 -2.03 8.72
C PHE A 48 3.09 -1.06 9.80
N ASP A 49 2.24 -0.13 9.42
CA ASP A 49 1.63 0.82 10.35
C ASP A 49 0.21 1.16 9.90
N ALA A 50 -0.66 1.43 10.87
CA ALA A 50 -2.04 1.81 10.64
C ALA A 50 -2.20 3.32 10.89
N MET A 51 -2.62 4.06 9.87
CA MET A 51 -2.90 5.50 10.01
C MET A 51 -4.40 5.77 10.01
N PHE A 52 -4.87 6.61 10.91
CA PHE A 52 -6.27 7.04 10.91
C PHE A 52 -6.54 7.99 9.74
N ILE A 53 -7.63 7.75 9.01
CA ILE A 53 -8.07 8.61 7.90
C ILE A 53 -9.41 9.26 8.20
N ARG A 54 -9.68 10.39 7.51
CA ARG A 54 -10.96 11.07 7.63
C ARG A 54 -12.05 10.21 6.98
N ARG A 55 -13.12 9.97 7.73
CA ARG A 55 -14.30 9.26 7.22
C ARG A 55 -15.03 10.14 6.23
N GLN A 56 -14.92 9.80 4.95
CA GLN A 56 -15.64 10.47 3.88
C GLN A 56 -15.83 9.48 2.75
N VAL A 57 -17.05 9.30 2.26
CA VAL A 57 -17.30 8.50 1.07
C VAL A 57 -17.18 9.43 -0.15
N ILE A 58 -16.24 9.12 -1.05
CA ILE A 58 -15.97 9.93 -2.24
C ILE A 58 -16.38 9.16 -3.49
N TRP A 59 -17.15 9.81 -4.37
CA TRP A 59 -17.46 9.25 -5.68
C TRP A 59 -16.29 9.48 -6.64
N ASN A 60 -15.78 8.40 -7.26
CA ASN A 60 -14.75 8.48 -8.28
C ASN A 60 -15.37 8.31 -9.67
N ASP A 61 -15.54 9.43 -10.38
CA ASP A 61 -16.09 9.48 -11.74
C ASP A 61 -15.33 8.62 -12.75
N LYS A 62 -14.02 8.42 -12.55
CA LYS A 62 -13.19 7.62 -13.48
C LYS A 62 -13.40 6.12 -13.29
N ALA A 63 -13.55 5.68 -12.05
CA ALA A 63 -13.74 4.27 -11.71
C ALA A 63 -15.22 3.85 -11.69
N ASN A 64 -16.14 4.83 -11.74
CA ASN A 64 -17.58 4.65 -11.57
C ASN A 64 -17.92 3.87 -10.29
N LYS A 65 -17.18 4.16 -9.22
CA LYS A 65 -17.24 3.46 -7.93
C LYS A 65 -17.16 4.49 -6.81
N PHE A 66 -17.85 4.20 -5.71
CA PHE A 66 -17.60 4.88 -4.45
C PHE A 66 -16.29 4.34 -3.85
N VAL A 67 -15.39 5.26 -3.55
CA VAL A 67 -14.13 5.02 -2.85
C VAL A 67 -14.37 5.30 -1.36
N ASP A 68 -13.65 4.60 -0.48
CA ASP A 68 -13.73 4.66 1.00
C ASP A 68 -14.75 3.73 1.68
N TYR A 69 -14.99 2.55 1.10
CA TYR A 69 -15.53 1.40 1.83
C TYR A 69 -14.40 0.44 2.24
N CYS A 70 -14.55 -0.22 3.41
CA CYS A 70 -13.58 -1.22 3.84
C CYS A 70 -13.53 -2.37 2.85
N ASP A 71 -12.32 -2.73 2.41
CA ASP A 71 -12.09 -3.90 1.57
C ASP A 71 -11.36 -4.95 2.42
N PHE A 72 -12.12 -5.93 2.91
CA PHE A 72 -11.62 -7.02 3.73
C PHE A 72 -11.07 -8.20 2.91
N GLY A 73 -10.98 -8.07 1.57
CA GLY A 73 -10.20 -8.97 0.73
C GLY A 73 -10.68 -10.42 0.63
N ASN A 74 -11.96 -10.73 0.87
CA ASN A 74 -12.40 -12.14 0.88
C ASN A 74 -13.87 -12.39 0.49
N ASP A 75 -14.49 -11.54 -0.34
CA ASP A 75 -15.93 -11.65 -0.70
C ASP A 75 -16.88 -11.79 0.51
N ILE A 76 -16.40 -11.48 1.72
CA ILE A 76 -17.20 -11.35 2.93
C ILE A 76 -17.92 -10.01 2.80
N GLN A 77 -18.90 -9.97 1.91
CA GLN A 77 -19.98 -9.01 2.00
C GLN A 77 -20.71 -9.35 3.30
N LEU A 78 -20.29 -8.74 4.41
CA LEU A 78 -21.13 -8.67 5.60
C LEU A 78 -22.41 -7.97 5.16
N GLU A 79 -23.45 -8.76 4.88
CA GLU A 79 -24.76 -8.30 4.46
C GLU A 79 -25.17 -7.08 5.30
N GLY A 80 -25.30 -5.93 4.63
CA GLY A 80 -25.94 -4.75 5.20
C GLY A 80 -25.05 -3.75 5.96
N ASN A 81 -23.73 -3.93 6.05
CA ASN A 81 -22.88 -2.93 6.71
C ASN A 81 -21.91 -2.28 5.71
N GLN A 82 -22.31 -1.12 5.18
CA GLN A 82 -21.40 -0.15 4.57
C GLN A 82 -20.47 0.40 5.66
N VAL A 83 -19.45 -0.39 5.98
CA VAL A 83 -18.50 -0.06 7.05
C VAL A 83 -17.57 1.05 6.55
N GLU A 84 -17.76 2.26 7.06
CA GLU A 84 -16.86 3.39 6.80
C GLU A 84 -15.42 3.04 7.17
N VAL A 85 -14.48 3.34 6.28
CA VAL A 85 -13.04 3.19 6.55
C VAL A 85 -12.63 4.19 7.62
N THR A 86 -11.90 3.71 8.62
CA THR A 86 -11.38 4.56 9.70
C THR A 86 -9.87 4.63 9.67
N GLU A 87 -9.23 3.60 9.15
CA GLU A 87 -7.78 3.49 9.13
C GLU A 87 -7.30 2.88 7.81
N VAL A 88 -6.06 3.22 7.45
CA VAL A 88 -5.33 2.62 6.33
C VAL A 88 -4.13 1.89 6.90
N LEU A 89 -4.08 0.58 6.65
CA LEU A 89 -2.93 -0.25 6.97
C LEU A 89 -1.97 -0.22 5.79
N VAL A 90 -0.75 0.26 6.01
CA VAL A 90 0.28 0.37 4.98
C VAL A 90 1.41 -0.59 5.29
N PHE A 91 1.82 -1.36 4.29
CA PHE A 91 2.95 -2.27 4.38
C PHE A 91 4.13 -1.72 3.59
N MET A 92 5.31 -1.71 4.22
CA MET A 92 6.54 -1.15 3.66
C MET A 92 7.71 -2.11 3.87
N LEU A 93 8.49 -2.29 2.82
CA LEU A 93 9.77 -2.98 2.91
C LEU A 93 10.89 -1.97 3.09
N ILE A 94 11.80 -2.27 4.02
CA ILE A 94 12.94 -1.44 4.36
C ILE A 94 14.19 -2.30 4.25
N SER A 95 15.12 -1.93 3.38
CA SER A 95 16.39 -2.66 3.27
C SER A 95 17.16 -2.66 4.59
N LEU A 96 17.76 -3.78 4.96
CA LEU A 96 18.57 -3.87 6.18
C LEU A 96 19.81 -2.97 6.11
N ASN A 97 20.33 -2.74 4.90
CA ASN A 97 21.44 -1.81 4.67
C ASN A 97 21.00 -0.33 4.56
N GLY A 98 19.70 -0.04 4.70
CA GLY A 98 19.15 1.30 4.65
C GLY A 98 19.14 1.97 3.26
N LYS A 99 19.54 1.26 2.19
CA LYS A 99 19.62 1.84 0.83
C LYS A 99 18.25 2.20 0.24
N TRP A 100 17.20 1.46 0.57
CA TRP A 100 15.88 1.64 -0.01
C TRP A 100 14.76 1.38 0.99
N LYS A 101 13.62 2.06 0.77
CA LYS A 101 12.35 1.87 1.47
C LYS A 101 11.23 1.97 0.44
N LEU A 102 10.36 0.97 0.36
CA LEU A 102 9.32 0.89 -0.65
C LEU A 102 7.99 0.46 -0.03
N PRO A 103 6.90 1.24 -0.20
CA PRO A 103 5.56 0.77 0.16
C PRO A 103 5.17 -0.33 -0.83
N ILE A 104 4.81 -1.50 -0.33
CA ILE A 104 4.43 -2.66 -1.16
C ILE A 104 2.92 -2.81 -1.31
N GLY A 105 2.15 -2.16 -0.47
CA GLY A 105 0.70 -2.13 -0.59
C GLY A 105 0.02 -1.48 0.60
N TYR A 106 -1.27 -1.23 0.45
CA TYR A 106 -2.10 -0.66 1.51
C TYR A 106 -3.54 -1.15 1.42
N PHE A 107 -4.19 -1.20 2.57
CA PHE A 107 -5.53 -1.75 2.73
C PHE A 107 -6.36 -0.85 3.63
N PHE A 108 -7.66 -0.79 3.34
CA PHE A 108 -8.63 -0.07 4.14
C PHE A 108 -9.19 -0.98 5.23
N GLN A 109 -9.16 -0.51 6.47
CA GLN A 109 -9.69 -1.25 7.62
C GLN A 109 -10.62 -0.35 8.46
N ASN A 110 -11.55 -0.98 9.18
CA ASN A 110 -12.30 -0.31 10.23
C ASN A 110 -12.05 -0.97 11.58
N LYS A 111 -11.27 -0.27 12.42
CA LYS A 111 -10.75 -0.75 13.70
C LYS A 111 -9.85 -1.98 13.54
N ILE A 112 -8.88 -2.09 14.43
CA ILE A 112 -7.99 -3.25 14.50
C ILE A 112 -8.80 -4.51 14.89
N GLN A 113 -9.17 -5.31 13.90
CA GLN A 113 -9.65 -6.68 14.12
C GLN A 113 -8.46 -7.63 13.99
N SER A 114 -8.10 -8.28 15.10
CA SER A 114 -6.91 -9.13 15.20
C SER A 114 -6.88 -10.28 14.18
N GLN A 115 -8.04 -10.78 13.77
CA GLN A 115 -8.17 -11.88 12.81
C GLN A 115 -7.87 -11.43 11.37
N VAL A 116 -8.42 -10.30 10.93
CA VAL A 116 -8.17 -9.73 9.60
C VAL A 116 -6.69 -9.38 9.42
N GLN A 117 -6.05 -8.88 10.47
CA GLN A 117 -4.62 -8.59 10.45
C GLN A 117 -3.76 -9.85 10.32
N ALA A 118 -4.15 -10.97 10.96
CA ALA A 118 -3.43 -12.23 10.85
C ALA A 118 -3.52 -12.82 9.43
N GLU A 119 -4.70 -12.78 8.80
CA GLU A 119 -4.89 -13.24 7.42
C GLU A 119 -4.13 -12.37 6.41
N GLN A 120 -4.21 -11.04 6.57
CA GLN A 120 -3.43 -10.10 5.74
C GLN A 120 -1.93 -10.33 5.92
N TRP A 121 -1.48 -10.57 7.15
CA TRP A 121 -0.09 -10.90 7.46
C TRP A 121 0.39 -12.18 6.77
N GLU A 122 -0.40 -13.26 6.81
CA GLU A 122 -0.07 -14.51 6.12
C GLU A 122 0.05 -14.30 4.61
N CYS A 123 -0.87 -13.55 4.02
CA CYS A 123 -0.80 -13.18 2.61
C CYS A 123 0.49 -12.41 2.27
N TYR A 124 0.84 -11.42 3.11
CA TYR A 124 2.05 -10.60 2.92
C TYR A 124 3.33 -11.40 3.06
N ASN A 125 3.45 -12.28 4.06
CA ASN A 125 4.61 -13.14 4.19
C ASN A 125 4.78 -14.03 2.96
N ASN A 126 3.69 -14.61 2.47
CA ASN A 126 3.75 -15.46 1.28
C ASN A 126 4.25 -14.68 0.06
N VAL A 127 3.71 -13.48 -0.18
CA VAL A 127 4.13 -12.63 -1.31
C VAL A 127 5.58 -12.19 -1.16
N VAL A 128 6.00 -11.72 0.02
CA VAL A 128 7.36 -11.22 0.23
C VAL A 128 8.40 -12.34 0.16
N ILE A 129 8.10 -13.52 0.71
CA ILE A 129 8.99 -14.70 0.64
C ILE A 129 9.19 -15.19 -0.80
N THR A 130 8.19 -15.04 -1.69
CA THR A 130 8.37 -15.36 -3.11
C THR A 130 9.41 -14.49 -3.80
N HIS A 131 9.58 -13.23 -3.38
CA HIS A 131 10.44 -12.27 -4.06
C HIS A 131 11.80 -12.06 -3.37
N LEU A 132 11.93 -12.42 -2.08
CA LEU A 132 13.09 -12.09 -1.24
C LEU A 132 13.61 -13.28 -0.42
N SER A 133 14.93 -13.31 -0.19
CA SER A 133 15.65 -14.43 0.40
C SER A 133 15.68 -14.48 1.93
N GLN A 134 15.40 -13.35 2.62
CA GLN A 134 15.42 -13.32 4.09
C GLN A 134 14.60 -12.15 4.64
N LEU A 135 13.62 -12.47 5.49
CA LEU A 135 12.78 -11.51 6.21
C LEU A 135 13.22 -11.43 7.67
N LEU A 136 13.65 -10.26 8.13
CA LEU A 136 13.89 -10.00 9.56
C LEU A 136 12.74 -9.14 10.07
N LEU A 137 11.86 -9.72 10.89
CA LEU A 137 10.66 -9.07 11.41
C LEU A 137 11.00 -8.10 12.54
N PHE A 138 10.59 -6.84 12.42
CA PHE A 138 10.46 -5.93 13.56
C PHE A 138 9.01 -5.51 13.74
N PHE A 139 8.38 -5.99 14.81
CA PHE A 139 7.15 -5.43 15.34
C PHE A 139 7.47 -4.09 16.00
N PHE A 140 7.10 -2.97 15.39
CA PHE A 140 6.93 -1.73 16.14
C PHE A 140 5.56 -1.77 16.82
N VAL A 141 5.52 -2.38 18.00
CA VAL A 141 4.46 -2.06 18.97
C VAL A 141 4.96 -0.80 19.69
N THR A 142 4.34 0.34 19.43
CA THR A 142 4.48 1.53 20.30
C THR A 142 3.18 1.70 21.08
#